data_AF-A0A6M1LI01-F1
#
_entry.id   AF-A0A6M1LI01-F1
#
_cell.length_a   1.000
_cell.length_b   1.000
_cell.length_c   1.000
_cell.angle_alpha   90.00
_cell.angle_beta   90.00
_cell.angle_gamma   90.00
#
_symmetry.space_group_name_H-M   'P 1'
#
loop_
_entity.id
_entity.type
_entity.pdbx_description
1 polymer ?
#
loop_
_entity_poly.entity_id
_entity_poly.type
_entity_poly.pdbx_seq_one_letter_code
_entity_poly.pdbx_strand_id
1 'polypeptide(L)'
;MVDEATAPGISRVWTDAVVRKRLVEAPRPTLAELGIPLADGAAVRIVGSKGAPGDVDDPSLIQVVMEQDGGYAYFFIPSPRSPCAQQAAYGLILTRSVEDPALGRRVLLDADRACRSLAAQLREVAEASP
;
A
#
# COMPACT_ATOMS: atom_id res chain seq x y z
N MET A 1 -17.72 1.17 1.13
CA MET A 1 -17.59 1.03 2.60
C MET A 1 -16.52 -0.04 2.79
N VAL A 2 -15.40 0.28 3.46
CA VAL A 2 -14.32 -0.69 3.66
C VAL A 2 -14.84 -1.76 4.61
N ASP A 3 -14.89 -3.01 4.17
CA ASP A 3 -15.37 -4.13 4.98
C ASP A 3 -14.40 -4.37 6.15
N GLU A 4 -14.90 -4.41 7.39
CA GLU A 4 -14.08 -4.67 8.58
C GLU A 4 -13.31 -6.00 8.48
N ALA A 5 -13.79 -6.95 7.67
CA ALA A 5 -13.13 -8.24 7.43
C ALA A 5 -11.85 -8.15 6.58
N THR A 6 -11.57 -7.04 5.89
CA THR A 6 -10.37 -6.90 5.03
C THR A 6 -9.16 -6.28 5.72
N ALA A 7 -9.35 -5.51 6.80
CA ALA A 7 -8.25 -4.96 7.60
C ALA A 7 -7.30 -6.04 8.19
N PRO A 8 -7.76 -7.24 8.59
CA PRO A 8 -6.90 -8.37 8.95
C PRO A 8 -5.97 -8.85 7.83
N GLY A 9 -6.28 -8.59 6.56
CA GLY A 9 -5.41 -8.99 5.44
C GLY A 9 -4.06 -8.29 5.49
N ILE A 10 -4.04 -6.99 5.80
CA ILE A 10 -2.83 -6.16 5.78
C ILE A 10 -1.78 -6.62 6.79
N SER A 11 -2.18 -7.15 7.95
CA SER A 11 -1.24 -7.65 8.96
C SER A 11 -0.38 -8.81 8.41
N ARG A 12 -0.90 -9.59 7.45
CA ARG A 12 -0.17 -10.68 6.78
C ARG A 12 1.07 -10.21 6.05
N VAL A 13 1.10 -8.96 5.58
CA VAL A 13 2.33 -8.37 5.02
C VAL A 13 3.48 -8.43 6.03
N TRP A 14 3.19 -8.32 7.32
CA TRP A 14 4.20 -8.29 8.38
C TRP A 14 4.43 -9.65 9.06
N THR A 15 3.45 -10.55 9.00
CA THR A 15 3.54 -11.89 9.63
C THR A 15 3.88 -13.01 8.67
N ASP A 16 3.73 -12.81 7.36
CA ASP A 16 3.89 -13.85 6.34
C ASP A 16 4.92 -13.42 5.28
N ALA A 17 6.10 -14.04 5.33
CA ALA A 17 7.19 -13.79 4.40
C ALA A 17 6.85 -14.21 2.95
N VAL A 18 5.97 -15.21 2.76
CA VAL A 18 5.49 -15.62 1.45
C VAL A 18 4.58 -14.55 0.87
N VAL A 19 3.71 -13.94 1.69
CA VAL A 19 2.93 -12.76 1.27
C VAL A 19 3.85 -11.60 0.88
N ARG A 20 4.90 -11.30 1.66
CA ARG A 20 5.87 -10.24 1.27
C ARG A 20 6.55 -10.53 -0.06
N LYS A 21 7.03 -11.76 -0.25
CA LYS A 21 7.67 -12.18 -1.49
C LYS A 21 6.71 -12.05 -2.69
N ARG A 22 5.49 -12.57 -2.55
CA ARG A 22 4.45 -12.47 -3.59
C ARG A 22 4.04 -11.03 -3.86
N LEU A 23 4.05 -10.15 -2.87
CA LEU A 23 3.75 -8.74 -3.06
C LEU A 23 4.75 -8.10 -4.04
N VAL A 24 6.03 -8.46 -3.98
CA VAL A 24 7.06 -7.98 -4.91
C VAL A 24 6.96 -8.66 -6.28
N GLU A 25 6.81 -9.99 -6.31
CA GLU A 25 6.82 -10.78 -7.56
C GLU A 25 5.53 -10.66 -8.38
N ALA A 26 4.39 -10.53 -7.69
CA ALA A 26 3.05 -10.51 -8.26
C ALA A 26 2.17 -9.52 -7.47
N PRO A 27 2.43 -8.20 -7.57
CA PRO A 27 1.81 -7.19 -6.73
C PRO A 27 0.30 -7.13 -6.87
N ARG A 28 -0.22 -7.09 -8.10
CA ARG A 28 -1.66 -6.94 -8.34
C ARG A 28 -2.50 -8.08 -7.72
N PRO A 29 -2.23 -9.38 -7.98
CA PRO A 29 -3.01 -10.44 -7.35
C PRO A 29 -2.82 -10.46 -5.82
N THR A 30 -1.62 -10.18 -5.32
CA THR A 30 -1.37 -10.13 -3.87
C THR A 30 -2.13 -8.99 -3.19
N LEU A 31 -2.17 -7.79 -3.80
CA LEU A 31 -2.93 -6.66 -3.28
C LEU A 31 -4.43 -6.93 -3.29
N ALA A 32 -4.94 -7.63 -4.30
CA ALA A 32 -6.34 -8.07 -4.32
C ALA A 32 -6.67 -9.04 -3.17
N GLU A 33 -5.78 -10.01 -2.87
CA GLU A 33 -5.91 -10.90 -1.69
C GLU A 33 -5.91 -10.11 -0.37
N LEU A 34 -5.28 -8.95 -0.34
CA LEU A 34 -5.19 -8.06 0.82
C LEU A 34 -6.35 -7.05 0.91
N GLY A 35 -7.33 -7.12 0.00
CA GLY A 35 -8.48 -6.21 -0.03
C GLY A 35 -8.23 -4.89 -0.75
N ILE A 36 -7.16 -4.78 -1.54
CA ILE A 36 -6.81 -3.60 -2.33
C ILE A 36 -7.00 -3.94 -3.82
N PRO A 37 -8.22 -3.80 -4.37
CA PRO A 37 -8.45 -3.96 -5.80
C PRO A 37 -7.86 -2.76 -6.53
N LEU A 38 -7.02 -3.04 -7.53
CA LEU A 38 -6.44 -2.02 -8.41
C LEU A 38 -7.17 -2.02 -9.74
N ALA A 39 -7.39 -0.84 -10.33
CA ALA A 39 -7.97 -0.71 -11.67
C ALA A 39 -7.13 -1.47 -12.71
N ASP A 40 -7.79 -2.05 -13.71
CA ASP A 40 -7.12 -2.71 -14.83
C ASP A 40 -6.27 -1.72 -15.63
N GLY A 41 -5.22 -2.21 -16.29
CA GLY A 41 -4.33 -1.39 -17.12
C GLY A 41 -3.18 -0.69 -16.37
N ALA A 42 -3.33 -0.39 -15.07
CA ALA A 42 -2.24 0.20 -14.29
C ALA A 42 -1.04 -0.77 -14.13
N ALA A 43 0.18 -0.29 -14.38
CA ALA A 43 1.40 -0.95 -13.95
C ALA A 43 1.59 -0.74 -12.45
N VAL A 44 2.03 -1.78 -11.73
CA VAL A 44 2.18 -1.74 -10.27
C VAL A 44 3.58 -2.18 -9.91
N ARG A 45 4.28 -1.38 -9.10
CA ARG A 45 5.59 -1.73 -8.53
C ARG A 45 5.58 -1.57 -7.02
N ILE A 46 6.40 -2.38 -6.35
CA ILE A 46 6.61 -2.32 -4.92
C ILE A 46 8.01 -1.81 -4.63
N VAL A 47 8.10 -0.77 -3.80
CA VAL A 47 9.37 -0.20 -3.33
C VAL A 47 9.42 -0.36 -1.82
N GLY A 48 10.30 -1.22 -1.32
CA GLY A 48 10.55 -1.36 0.11
C GLY A 48 11.66 -0.42 0.55
N SER A 49 11.43 0.41 1.57
CA SER A 49 12.51 1.13 2.23
C SER A 49 12.99 0.35 3.45
N LYS A 50 14.31 0.12 3.52
CA LYS A 50 14.99 -0.33 4.75
C LYS A 50 15.15 0.88 5.66
N GLY A 51 14.25 1.02 6.63
CA GLY A 51 14.05 2.25 7.38
C GLY A 51 14.62 2.24 8.79
N ALA A 52 15.85 1.75 8.99
CA ALA A 52 16.70 2.05 10.14
C ALA A 52 18.06 1.35 9.96
N PRO A 53 19.15 1.85 10.57
CA PRO A 53 20.44 1.14 10.62
C PRO A 53 20.42 -0.27 11.26
N GLY A 54 19.27 -0.72 11.79
CA GLY A 54 19.05 -2.08 12.32
C GLY A 54 18.13 -2.98 11.45
N ASP A 55 17.57 -2.47 10.35
CA ASP A 55 16.61 -3.18 9.48
C ASP A 55 17.33 -3.95 8.36
N VAL A 56 18.30 -4.80 8.72
CA VAL A 56 19.19 -5.41 7.71
C VAL A 56 18.42 -6.35 6.77
N ASP A 57 17.33 -6.99 7.25
CA ASP A 57 16.65 -8.06 6.52
C ASP A 57 15.15 -7.83 6.17
N ASP A 58 14.42 -6.97 6.88
CA ASP A 58 12.98 -6.72 6.61
C ASP A 58 12.70 -5.22 6.35
N PRO A 59 11.96 -4.85 5.29
CA PRO A 59 11.57 -3.47 5.06
C PRO A 59 10.62 -3.01 6.18
N SER A 60 10.82 -1.80 6.72
CA SER A 60 9.92 -1.23 7.72
C SER A 60 8.79 -0.39 7.11
N LEU A 61 8.90 -0.07 5.82
CA LEU A 61 7.90 0.67 5.07
C LEU A 61 7.89 0.18 3.62
N ILE A 62 6.70 -0.12 3.12
CA ILE A 62 6.44 -0.57 1.75
C ILE A 62 5.67 0.53 1.04
N GLN A 63 6.18 1.00 -0.09
CA GLN A 63 5.47 1.88 -1.01
C GLN A 63 4.91 1.07 -2.17
N VAL A 64 3.63 1.27 -2.44
CA VAL A 64 2.94 0.73 -3.61
C VAL A 64 2.79 1.86 -4.61
N VAL A 65 3.38 1.74 -5.79
CA VAL A 65 3.31 2.75 -6.85
C VAL A 65 2.49 2.19 -8.00
N MET A 66 1.55 2.99 -8.47
CA MET A 66 0.65 2.71 -9.59
C MET A 66 0.90 3.73 -10.69
N GLU A 67 1.04 3.25 -11.92
CA GLU A 67 1.29 4.08 -13.09
C GLU A 67 0.38 3.65 -14.24
N GLN A 68 -0.24 4.60 -14.91
CA GLN A 68 -1.09 4.35 -16.07
C GLN A 68 -1.12 5.59 -16.96
N ASP A 69 -0.90 5.43 -18.27
CA ASP A 69 -0.99 6.49 -19.29
C ASP A 69 -0.33 7.83 -18.88
N GLY A 70 0.84 7.76 -18.23
CA GLY A 70 1.60 8.91 -17.73
C GLY A 70 1.14 9.48 -16.38
N GLY A 71 -0.01 9.06 -15.87
CA GLY A 71 -0.47 9.32 -14.51
C GLY A 71 0.21 8.43 -13.48
N TYR A 72 0.39 8.94 -12.26
CA TYR A 72 1.02 8.21 -11.17
C TYR A 72 0.32 8.48 -9.83
N ALA A 73 0.19 7.43 -9.03
CA ALA A 73 -0.28 7.51 -7.65
C ALA A 73 0.44 6.48 -6.78
N TYR A 74 0.46 6.70 -5.48
CA TYR A 74 1.05 5.76 -4.54
C TYR A 74 0.36 5.81 -3.19
N PHE A 75 0.56 4.74 -2.42
CA PHE A 75 0.22 4.69 -1.01
C PHE A 75 1.29 3.86 -0.27
N PHE A 76 1.25 3.92 1.06
CA PHE A 76 2.22 3.25 1.93
C PHE A 76 1.56 2.19 2.79
N ILE A 77 2.32 1.12 3.06
CA ILE A 77 2.06 0.11 4.06
C ILE A 77 3.26 0.15 5.03
N PRO A 78 3.17 0.87 6.16
CA PRO A 78 4.22 0.89 7.17
C PRO A 78 4.13 -0.35 8.07
N SER A 79 5.24 -0.74 8.68
CA SER A 79 5.25 -1.81 9.69
C SER A 79 4.62 -1.33 11.00
N PRO A 80 3.69 -2.10 11.62
CA PRO A 80 3.21 -1.85 12.98
C PRO A 80 4.36 -1.77 13.99
N ARG A 81 5.44 -2.51 13.76
CA ARG A 81 6.60 -2.58 14.66
C ARG A 81 7.56 -1.41 14.50
N SER A 82 7.36 -0.57 13.48
CA SER A 82 8.21 0.59 13.19
C SER A 82 7.44 1.90 13.37
N PRO A 83 7.54 2.55 14.55
CA PRO A 83 6.93 3.85 14.78
C PRO A 83 7.40 4.92 13.79
N CYS A 84 8.69 4.91 13.41
CA CYS A 84 9.24 5.86 12.45
C CYS A 84 8.64 5.68 11.05
N ALA A 85 8.40 4.44 10.61
CA ALA A 85 7.72 4.18 9.34
C ALA A 85 6.28 4.72 9.32
N GLN A 86 5.54 4.55 10.43
CA GLN A 86 4.18 5.09 10.54
C GLN A 86 4.16 6.61 10.56
N GLN A 87 5.11 7.23 11.28
CA GLN A 87 5.26 8.69 11.28
C GLN A 87 5.62 9.21 9.90
N ALA A 88 6.51 8.54 9.17
CA ALA A 88 6.88 8.90 7.80
C ALA A 88 5.69 8.78 6.84
N ALA A 89 4.89 7.71 6.96
CA ALA A 89 3.74 7.48 6.09
C ALA A 89 2.55 8.39 6.41
N TYR A 90 2.26 8.63 7.70
CA TYR A 90 0.98 9.18 8.15
C TYR A 90 1.07 10.37 9.10
N GLY A 91 2.27 10.78 9.52
CA GLY A 91 2.47 11.86 10.49
C GLY A 91 2.09 11.51 11.92
N LEU A 92 1.78 10.25 12.21
CA LEU A 92 1.36 9.76 13.53
C LEU A 92 1.71 8.27 13.72
N ILE A 93 1.61 7.79 14.96
CA ILE A 93 1.71 6.37 15.28
C ILE A 93 0.29 5.86 15.50
N LEU A 94 -0.17 4.92 14.68
CA LEU A 94 -1.50 4.31 14.80
C LEU A 94 -1.48 3.21 15.86
N THR A 95 -0.47 2.35 15.80
CA THR A 95 -0.39 1.15 16.65
C THR A 95 1.04 0.63 16.75
N ARG A 96 1.27 -0.25 17.71
CA ARG A 96 2.49 -1.07 17.81
C ARG A 96 2.22 -2.57 17.68
N SER A 97 0.94 -2.95 17.60
CA SER A 97 0.50 -4.35 17.49
C SER A 97 0.21 -4.67 16.03
N VAL A 98 0.62 -5.87 15.61
CA VAL A 98 0.38 -6.34 14.24
C VAL A 98 -1.08 -6.78 14.05
N GLU A 99 -1.73 -7.13 15.14
CA GLU A 99 -3.11 -7.61 15.21
C GLU A 99 -4.13 -6.46 15.25
N ASP A 100 -3.68 -5.24 15.51
CA ASP A 100 -4.55 -4.07 15.58
C ASP A 100 -5.05 -3.67 14.17
N PRO A 101 -6.37 -3.71 13.92
CA PRO A 101 -6.93 -3.41 12.60
C PRO A 101 -6.84 -1.91 12.22
N ALA A 102 -6.48 -1.01 13.14
CA ALA A 102 -6.40 0.43 12.85
C ALA A 102 -5.45 0.74 11.70
N LEU A 103 -4.30 0.06 11.64
CA LEU A 103 -3.36 0.24 10.54
C LEU A 103 -3.93 -0.30 9.22
N GLY A 104 -4.50 -1.50 9.23
CA GLY A 104 -5.10 -2.09 8.04
C GLY A 104 -6.20 -1.21 7.45
N ARG A 105 -7.08 -0.68 8.29
CA ARG A 105 -8.12 0.28 7.87
C ARG A 105 -7.53 1.54 7.24
N ARG A 106 -6.46 2.11 7.82
CA ARG A 106 -5.81 3.30 7.24
C ARG A 106 -5.18 2.99 5.89
N VAL A 107 -4.49 1.86 5.75
CA VAL A 107 -3.90 1.43 4.47
C VAL A 107 -4.97 1.30 3.39
N LEU A 108 -6.09 0.65 3.69
CA LEU A 108 -7.19 0.49 2.73
C LEU A 108 -7.80 1.84 2.30
N LEU A 109 -7.96 2.79 3.23
CA LEU A 109 -8.43 4.13 2.92
C LEU A 109 -7.47 4.91 2.01
N ASP A 110 -6.16 4.84 2.29
CA ASP A 110 -5.16 5.53 1.48
C ASP A 110 -4.97 4.86 0.11
N ALA A 111 -5.10 3.54 0.02
CA ALA A 111 -5.11 2.80 -1.24
C ALA A 111 -6.29 3.20 -2.14
N ASP A 112 -7.51 3.25 -1.58
CA ASP A 112 -8.71 3.70 -2.29
C ASP A 112 -8.58 5.16 -2.75
N ARG A 113 -8.04 6.04 -1.90
CA ARG A 113 -7.75 7.43 -2.28
C ARG A 113 -6.76 7.49 -3.45
N ALA A 114 -5.66 6.74 -3.38
CA ALA A 114 -4.64 6.73 -4.44
C ALA A 114 -5.21 6.23 -5.77
N CYS A 115 -6.04 5.17 -5.75
CA CYS A 115 -6.72 4.66 -6.95
C CYS A 115 -7.66 5.70 -7.56
N ARG A 116 -8.47 6.38 -6.75
CA ARG A 116 -9.36 7.45 -7.23
C ARG A 116 -8.60 8.64 -7.79
N SER A 117 -7.49 9.03 -7.16
CA SER A 117 -6.63 10.11 -7.66
C SER A 117 -6.03 9.77 -9.02
N LEU A 118 -5.54 8.53 -9.21
CA LEU A 118 -5.03 8.09 -10.52
C LEU A 118 -6.14 8.13 -11.58
N ALA A 119 -7.31 7.60 -11.28
CA ALA A 119 -8.44 7.62 -12.21
C ALA A 119 -8.94 9.04 -12.54
N ALA A 120 -8.80 9.99 -11.62
CA ALA A 120 -9.10 11.40 -11.89
C ALA A 120 -8.09 12.02 -12.86
N GLN A 121 -6.79 11.82 -12.64
CA GLN A 121 -5.73 12.30 -13.53
C GLN A 121 -5.90 11.76 -14.96
N LEU A 122 -6.21 10.47 -15.10
CA LEU A 122 -6.43 9.85 -16.41
C LEU A 122 -7.59 10.47 -17.19
N ARG A 123 -8.67 10.87 -16.49
CA ARG A 123 -9.80 11.55 -17.14
C ARG A 123 -9.42 12.95 -17.62
N GLU A 124 -8.69 13.71 -16.80
CA GLU A 124 -8.19 15.03 -17.18
C GLU A 124 -7.27 14.98 -18.41
N VAL A 125 -6.39 13.99 -18.48
CA VAL A 125 -5.50 13.78 -19.64
C VAL A 125 -6.30 13.40 -20.90
N ALA A 126 -7.31 12.54 -20.76
CA ALA A 126 -8.17 12.14 -21.87
C ALA A 126 -9.01 13.33 -22.39
N GLU A 127 -9.54 14.17 -21.51
CA GLU A 127 -10.29 15.37 -21.88
C GLU A 127 -9.41 16.47 -22.50
N ALA A 128 -8.12 16.51 -22.15
CA ALA A 128 -7.15 17.47 -22.68
C ALA A 128 -6.54 17.07 -24.03
N SER A 129 -6.79 15.83 -24.49
CA SER A 129 -6.25 15.30 -25.75
C SER A 129 -7.32 15.35 -26.85
N PRO A 130 -7.21 16.24 -27.87
CA PRO A 130 -8.21 16.43 -28.92
C PRO A 130 -8.28 15.32 -29.98
#